data_AF-A0AAP0L4L5-F1
#
_entry.id   AF-A0AAP0L4L5-F1
#
_cell.length_a   1.000
_cell.length_b   1.000
_cell.length_c   1.000
_cell.angle_alpha   90.00
_cell.angle_beta   90.00
_cell.angle_gamma   90.00
#
_symmetry.space_group_name_H-M   'P 1'
#
loop_
_entity.id
_entity.type
_entity.pdbx_description
1 polymer ?
#
loop_
_entity_poly.entity_id
_entity_poly.type
_entity_poly.pdbx_seq_one_letter_code
_entity_poly.pdbx_strand_id
1 'polypeptide(L)'
;MLEDLANIYSTFANNAKGLSHEWLGLRISFPLISRVADQAKRRLVTTSEPVDKIEVGLVCLVSTSILAHLAVQAQSPQDYLDPHNAARAQVGVGALVWDDTVAATALNYAYQRAGDCSLVHSGNPNYGENLAMSTGSLSPAEAVKLWTDEQQYYDYNSNTCIGGVCGHYTQVVWANSVRLGCASVTCNSGGTFVICNYYPPGNVNGQRPY
;
A
#
# COMPACT_ATOMS: atom_id res chain seq x y z
N MET A 1 -36.17 -12.88 -11.67
CA MET A 1 -34.96 -13.63 -11.25
C MET A 1 -33.88 -13.74 -12.35
N LEU A 2 -34.18 -14.18 -13.58
CA LEU A 2 -33.21 -14.08 -14.70
C LEU A 2 -33.02 -12.63 -15.18
N GLU A 3 -34.06 -11.80 -15.13
CA GLU A 3 -33.99 -10.37 -15.45
C GLU A 3 -33.22 -9.56 -14.38
N ASP A 4 -33.27 -9.98 -13.12
CA ASP A 4 -32.54 -9.36 -12.01
C ASP A 4 -31.03 -9.65 -12.07
N LEU A 5 -30.66 -10.88 -12.46
CA LEU A 5 -29.25 -11.26 -12.66
C LEU A 5 -28.65 -10.58 -13.88
N ALA A 6 -29.42 -10.41 -14.97
CA ALA A 6 -28.99 -9.64 -16.13
C ALA A 6 -28.76 -8.16 -15.77
N ASN A 7 -29.59 -7.58 -14.89
CA ASN A 7 -29.42 -6.22 -14.39
C ASN A 7 -28.19 -6.07 -13.46
N ILE A 8 -27.91 -7.05 -12.60
CA ILE A 8 -26.72 -7.04 -11.74
C ILE A 8 -25.44 -7.16 -12.58
N TYR A 9 -25.44 -8.05 -13.59
CA TYR A 9 -24.30 -8.23 -14.50
C TYR A 9 -24.09 -7.01 -15.41
N SER A 10 -25.19 -6.42 -15.90
CA SER A 10 -25.20 -5.15 -16.63
C SER A 10 -24.63 -4.00 -15.79
N THR A 11 -25.01 -3.90 -14.51
CA THR A 11 -24.53 -2.86 -13.58
C THR A 11 -23.04 -3.03 -13.28
N PHE A 12 -22.56 -4.26 -13.06
CA PHE A 12 -21.12 -4.54 -12.92
C PHE A 12 -20.33 -4.24 -14.20
N ALA A 13 -20.86 -4.63 -15.37
CA ALA A 13 -20.20 -4.38 -16.66
C ALA A 13 -20.19 -2.89 -17.05
N ASN A 14 -21.22 -2.13 -16.68
CA ASN A 14 -21.28 -0.68 -16.92
C ASN A 14 -20.38 0.11 -15.95
N ASN A 15 -20.25 -0.34 -14.69
CA ASN A 15 -19.27 0.21 -13.75
C ASN A 15 -17.82 -0.11 -14.15
N ALA A 16 -17.58 -1.26 -14.81
CA ALA A 16 -16.26 -1.61 -15.36
C ALA A 16 -15.89 -0.82 -16.64
N LYS A 17 -16.88 -0.34 -17.41
CA LYS A 17 -16.65 0.52 -18.60
C LYS A 17 -16.25 1.95 -18.25
N GLY A 18 -16.43 2.39 -16.99
CA GLY A 18 -15.97 3.69 -16.49
C GLY A 18 -14.47 3.71 -16.14
N LEU A 19 -13.80 2.57 -16.16
CA LEU A 19 -12.35 2.49 -16.02
C LEU A 19 -11.73 2.65 -17.41
N SER A 20 -11.54 3.92 -17.79
CA SER A 20 -10.90 4.29 -19.05
C SER A 20 -9.53 3.63 -19.18
N HIS A 21 -9.41 2.79 -20.20
CA HIS A 21 -8.25 2.49 -21.02
C HIS A 21 -6.98 3.28 -20.67
N GLU A 22 -6.07 2.68 -19.89
CA GLU A 22 -4.61 2.77 -20.10
C GLU A 22 -3.87 1.84 -19.13
N TRP A 23 -3.92 0.54 -19.39
CA TRP A 23 -2.94 -0.42 -18.85
C TRP A 23 -2.56 -1.41 -19.96
N LEU A 24 -1.68 -0.97 -20.86
CA LEU A 24 -0.85 -1.87 -21.66
C LEU A 24 0.37 -2.25 -20.79
N GLY A 25 0.38 -3.44 -20.18
CA GLY A 25 1.57 -3.88 -19.45
C GLY A 25 1.58 -5.29 -18.87
N LEU A 26 0.46 -5.82 -18.39
CA LEU A 26 0.42 -7.19 -17.87
C LEU A 26 -0.39 -8.11 -18.78
N ARG A 27 0.32 -8.86 -19.65
CA ARG A 27 -0.22 -10.07 -20.27
C ARG A 27 -0.34 -11.17 -19.23
N ILE A 28 -1.31 -11.07 -18.32
CA ILE A 28 -1.86 -12.28 -17.71
C ILE A 28 -2.80 -12.86 -18.76
N SER A 29 -2.37 -13.95 -19.38
CA SER A 29 -3.11 -14.65 -20.41
C SER A 29 -4.53 -14.98 -19.90
N PHE A 30 -5.52 -14.30 -20.48
CA PHE A 30 -6.96 -14.56 -20.37
C PHE A 30 -7.48 -15.98 -20.75
N PRO A 31 -6.73 -16.94 -21.35
CA PRO A 31 -7.31 -18.25 -21.68
C PRO A 31 -7.69 -19.10 -20.46
N LEU A 32 -7.09 -18.88 -19.28
CA LEU A 32 -7.37 -19.74 -18.13
C LEU A 32 -8.72 -19.40 -17.47
N ILE A 33 -8.99 -18.11 -17.27
CA ILE A 33 -10.27 -17.63 -16.71
C ILE A 33 -11.42 -17.90 -17.67
N SER A 34 -11.19 -17.72 -18.99
CA SER A 34 -12.17 -18.07 -20.02
C SER A 34 -12.47 -19.57 -20.01
N ARG A 35 -11.46 -20.45 -19.94
CA ARG A 35 -11.69 -21.90 -19.90
C ARG A 35 -12.40 -22.36 -18.65
N VAL A 36 -12.09 -21.78 -17.49
CA VAL A 36 -12.78 -22.09 -16.22
C VAL A 36 -14.23 -21.63 -16.27
N ALA A 37 -14.51 -20.43 -16.77
CA ALA A 37 -15.88 -19.93 -16.93
C ALA A 37 -16.69 -20.74 -17.95
N ASP A 38 -16.07 -21.16 -19.05
CA ASP A 38 -16.71 -21.91 -20.14
C ASP A 38 -16.92 -23.38 -19.77
N GLN A 39 -16.03 -23.96 -18.95
CA GLN A 39 -16.15 -25.29 -18.37
C GLN A 39 -17.18 -25.33 -17.22
N ALA A 40 -17.30 -24.25 -16.44
CA ALA A 40 -18.37 -24.07 -15.44
C ALA A 40 -19.74 -23.90 -16.11
N LYS A 41 -19.83 -23.13 -17.21
CA LYS A 41 -21.05 -22.97 -18.02
C LYS A 41 -21.53 -24.29 -18.61
N ARG A 42 -20.62 -25.09 -19.19
CA ARG A 42 -20.96 -26.40 -19.76
C ARG A 42 -21.43 -27.41 -18.70
N ARG A 43 -20.87 -27.37 -17.48
CA ARG A 43 -21.26 -28.27 -16.38
C ARG A 43 -22.63 -27.93 -15.78
N LEU A 44 -23.01 -26.66 -15.75
CA LEU A 44 -24.33 -26.20 -15.28
C LEU A 44 -25.48 -26.53 -16.24
N VAL A 45 -25.19 -26.75 -17.52
CA VAL A 45 -26.21 -27.08 -18.55
C VAL A 45 -26.52 -28.58 -18.60
N THR A 46 -25.61 -29.45 -18.12
CA THR A 46 -25.74 -30.92 -18.25
C THR A 46 -26.33 -31.62 -17.03
N THR A 47 -26.55 -30.93 -15.91
CA THR A 47 -27.19 -31.52 -14.73
C THR A 47 -28.65 -31.06 -14.68
N SER A 48 -29.55 -31.84 -15.28
CA SER A 48 -31.00 -31.66 -15.15
C SER A 48 -31.56 -32.24 -13.85
N GLU A 49 -30.74 -32.38 -12.82
CA GLU A 49 -31.22 -32.71 -11.48
C GLU A 49 -31.51 -31.41 -10.73
N PRO A 50 -32.56 -31.36 -9.89
CA PRO A 50 -32.89 -30.17 -9.13
C PRO A 50 -31.75 -29.87 -8.15
N VAL A 51 -30.86 -28.97 -8.53
CA VAL A 51 -29.88 -28.41 -7.60
C VAL A 51 -30.69 -27.62 -6.57
N ASP A 52 -30.74 -28.13 -5.35
CA ASP A 52 -31.50 -27.51 -4.27
C ASP A 52 -31.07 -26.04 -4.13
N LYS A 53 -32.05 -25.13 -4.03
CA LYS A 53 -31.83 -23.67 -3.92
C LYS A 53 -30.88 -23.29 -2.77
N ILE A 54 -30.74 -24.19 -1.80
CA ILE A 54 -29.83 -24.11 -0.66
C ILE A 54 -28.37 -24.22 -1.12
N GLU A 55 -28.02 -25.12 -2.05
CA GLU A 55 -26.64 -25.33 -2.52
C GLU A 55 -26.12 -24.12 -3.32
N VAL A 56 -26.95 -23.55 -4.20
CA VAL A 56 -26.59 -22.35 -4.98
C VAL A 56 -26.43 -21.13 -4.06
N GLY A 57 -27.31 -20.98 -3.06
CA GLY A 57 -27.18 -19.93 -2.04
C GLY A 57 -25.89 -20.07 -1.22
N LEU A 58 -25.52 -21.29 -0.83
CA LEU A 58 -24.30 -21.57 -0.07
C LEU A 58 -23.04 -21.24 -0.88
N VAL A 59 -22.99 -21.62 -2.16
CA VAL A 59 -21.84 -21.32 -3.05
C VAL A 59 -21.66 -19.82 -3.28
N CYS A 60 -22.76 -19.07 -3.47
CA CYS A 60 -22.70 -17.62 -3.59
C CYS A 60 -22.21 -16.95 -2.31
N LEU A 61 -22.74 -17.36 -1.15
CA LEU A 61 -22.34 -16.81 0.16
C LEU A 61 -20.88 -17.10 0.51
N VAL A 62 -20.38 -18.30 0.20
CA VAL A 62 -18.96 -18.65 0.39
C VAL A 62 -18.07 -17.84 -0.56
N SER A 63 -18.49 -17.65 -1.82
CA SER A 63 -17.73 -16.86 -2.80
C SER A 63 -17.65 -15.38 -2.44
N THR A 64 -18.75 -14.77 -1.97
CA THR A 64 -18.75 -13.37 -1.50
C THR A 64 -17.94 -13.21 -0.21
N SER A 65 -17.97 -14.21 0.67
CA SER A 65 -17.20 -14.17 1.92
C SER A 65 -15.70 -14.26 1.64
N ILE A 66 -15.26 -15.12 0.72
CA ILE A 66 -13.85 -15.23 0.32
C ILE A 66 -13.37 -13.93 -0.34
N LEU A 67 -14.16 -13.32 -1.22
CA LEU A 67 -13.81 -12.03 -1.84
C LEU A 67 -13.74 -10.88 -0.80
N ALA A 68 -14.63 -10.88 0.20
CA ALA A 68 -14.58 -9.92 1.30
C ALA A 68 -13.36 -10.13 2.22
N HIS A 69 -12.93 -11.38 2.45
CA HIS A 69 -11.74 -11.69 3.26
C HIS A 69 -10.43 -11.34 2.56
N LEU A 70 -10.38 -11.42 1.22
CA LEU A 70 -9.18 -11.04 0.46
C LEU A 70 -8.98 -9.51 0.35
N ALA A 71 -10.04 -8.72 0.52
CA ALA A 71 -9.97 -7.26 0.51
C ALA A 71 -9.38 -6.66 1.81
N VAL A 72 -9.18 -7.46 2.86
CA VAL A 72 -8.82 -7.02 4.22
C VAL A 72 -7.29 -6.81 4.44
N GLN A 73 -6.43 -7.02 3.45
CA GLN A 73 -4.98 -7.00 3.65
C GLN A 73 -4.20 -5.89 2.92
N ALA A 74 -4.86 -5.01 2.15
CA ALA A 74 -4.17 -3.88 1.53
C ALA A 74 -4.13 -2.69 2.51
N GLN A 75 -2.93 -2.28 2.93
CA GLN A 75 -2.73 -1.04 3.69
C GLN A 75 -3.11 0.15 2.81
N SER A 76 -3.84 1.12 3.37
CA SER A 76 -4.25 2.30 2.64
C SER A 76 -3.09 3.31 2.56
N PRO A 77 -2.89 4.00 1.43
CA PRO A 77 -2.01 5.18 1.35
C PRO A 77 -2.19 6.18 2.50
N GLN A 78 -3.43 6.33 2.98
CA GLN A 78 -3.76 7.28 4.05
C GLN A 78 -3.20 6.88 5.41
N ASP A 79 -2.98 5.59 5.67
CA ASP A 79 -2.40 5.13 6.93
C ASP A 79 -0.96 5.63 7.12
N TYR A 80 -0.28 5.97 6.01
CA TYR A 80 1.00 6.68 6.01
C TYR A 80 0.82 8.19 5.90
N LEU A 81 0.03 8.69 4.95
CA LEU A 81 -0.07 10.12 4.68
C LEU A 81 -0.61 10.93 5.86
N ASP A 82 -1.62 10.44 6.55
CA ASP A 82 -2.27 11.18 7.64
C ASP A 82 -1.30 11.53 8.77
N PRO A 83 -0.52 10.58 9.36
CA PRO A 83 0.45 10.91 10.40
C PRO A 83 1.62 11.77 9.87
N HIS A 84 2.06 11.60 8.62
CA HIS A 84 3.07 12.50 8.04
C HIS A 84 2.55 13.92 7.94
N ASN A 85 1.34 14.09 7.39
CA ASN A 85 0.75 15.40 7.15
C ASN A 85 0.34 16.10 8.45
N ALA A 86 -0.03 15.33 9.49
CA ALA A 86 -0.21 15.85 10.83
C ALA A 86 1.10 16.44 11.39
N ALA A 87 2.23 15.74 11.28
CA ALA A 87 3.53 16.24 11.72
C ALA A 87 3.99 17.46 10.91
N ARG A 88 3.81 17.45 9.59
CA ARG A 88 4.14 18.58 8.70
C ARG A 88 3.32 19.83 9.02
N ALA A 89 2.03 19.68 9.32
CA ALA A 89 1.16 20.79 9.70
C ALA A 89 1.60 21.47 11.01
N GLN A 90 2.16 20.73 11.97
CA GLN A 90 2.66 21.29 13.24
C GLN A 90 3.80 22.29 13.04
N VAL A 91 4.56 22.16 11.95
CA VAL A 91 5.69 23.05 11.61
C VAL A 91 5.41 23.93 10.40
N GLY A 92 4.15 24.01 9.95
CA GLY A 92 3.74 24.88 8.84
C GLY A 92 4.20 24.43 7.45
N VAL A 93 4.57 23.15 7.30
CA VAL A 93 5.02 22.56 6.04
C VAL A 93 3.83 22.00 5.25
N GLY A 94 3.81 22.20 3.93
CA GLY A 94 2.73 21.72 3.05
C GLY A 94 2.62 20.19 3.01
N ALA A 95 1.40 19.68 2.84
CA ALA A 95 1.12 18.24 2.85
C ALA A 95 1.82 17.47 1.71
N LEU A 96 2.23 16.23 2.00
CA LEU A 96 2.65 15.24 1.02
C LEU A 96 1.43 14.71 0.27
N VAL A 97 1.65 14.29 -0.98
CA VAL A 97 0.67 13.60 -1.82
C VAL A 97 1.20 12.22 -2.16
N TRP A 98 0.33 11.21 -2.14
CA TRP A 98 0.71 9.85 -2.52
C TRP A 98 1.14 9.78 -3.99
N ASP A 99 2.15 8.98 -4.30
CA ASP A 99 2.60 8.70 -5.65
C ASP A 99 2.82 7.19 -5.83
N ASP A 100 2.05 6.58 -6.72
CA ASP A 100 2.08 5.13 -6.93
C ASP A 100 3.42 4.65 -7.52
N THR A 101 4.16 5.51 -8.24
CA THR A 101 5.48 5.16 -8.78
C THR A 101 6.52 5.12 -7.66
N VAL A 102 6.44 6.08 -6.73
CA VAL A 102 7.28 6.11 -5.54
C VAL A 102 6.94 4.92 -4.63
N ALA A 103 5.65 4.61 -4.45
CA ALA A 103 5.20 3.49 -3.64
C ALA A 103 5.62 2.13 -4.24
N ALA A 104 5.54 1.96 -5.55
CA ALA A 104 6.03 0.76 -6.23
C ALA A 104 7.55 0.58 -6.04
N THR A 105 8.31 1.68 -6.01
CA THR A 105 9.75 1.64 -5.71
C THR A 105 10.00 1.16 -4.29
N ALA A 106 9.30 1.74 -3.31
CA ALA A 106 9.36 1.33 -1.91
C ALA A 106 9.00 -0.16 -1.74
N LEU A 107 7.93 -0.63 -2.39
CA LEU A 107 7.48 -2.03 -2.35
C LEU A 107 8.53 -3.00 -2.91
N ASN A 108 9.11 -2.66 -4.07
CA ASN A 108 10.16 -3.48 -4.69
C ASN A 108 11.39 -3.62 -3.77
N TYR A 109 11.74 -2.57 -3.03
CA TYR A 109 12.84 -2.63 -2.07
C TYR A 109 12.46 -3.39 -0.80
N ALA A 110 11.25 -3.18 -0.27
CA ALA A 110 10.75 -3.89 0.90
C ALA A 110 10.84 -5.42 0.70
N TYR A 111 10.45 -5.93 -0.47
CA TYR A 111 10.57 -7.36 -0.78
C TYR A 111 12.00 -7.89 -0.77
N GLN A 112 13.00 -7.06 -1.12
CA GLN A 112 14.42 -7.45 -1.03
C GLN A 112 14.89 -7.59 0.42
N ARG A 113 14.27 -6.85 1.35
CA ARG A 113 14.56 -6.89 2.79
C ARG A 113 13.77 -7.94 3.55
N ALA A 114 12.75 -8.56 2.95
CA ALA A 114 11.92 -9.58 3.61
C ALA A 114 12.75 -10.77 4.13
N GLY A 115 13.90 -11.06 3.52
CA GLY A 115 14.78 -12.16 3.93
C GLY A 115 15.44 -11.98 5.29
N ASP A 116 15.92 -10.77 5.61
CA ASP A 116 16.73 -10.49 6.80
C ASP A 116 16.15 -9.40 7.72
N CYS A 117 15.16 -8.64 7.25
CA CYS A 117 14.53 -7.53 7.95
C CYS A 117 15.48 -6.37 8.36
N SER A 118 16.72 -6.33 7.86
CA SER A 118 17.68 -5.32 8.35
C SER A 118 17.40 -3.92 7.80
N LEU A 119 17.68 -2.91 8.61
CA LEU A 119 17.52 -1.48 8.28
C LEU A 119 18.72 -0.98 7.47
N VAL A 120 18.76 -1.33 6.19
CA VAL A 120 19.77 -0.84 5.24
C VAL A 120 19.07 -0.02 4.18
N HIS A 121 19.60 1.17 3.90
CA HIS A 121 19.05 2.04 2.88
C HIS A 121 19.22 1.48 1.46
N SER A 122 18.25 1.74 0.58
CA SER A 122 18.29 1.28 -0.82
C SER A 122 19.43 1.87 -1.64
N GLY A 123 19.94 3.03 -1.23
CA GLY A 123 20.95 3.78 -1.96
C GLY A 123 20.42 4.40 -3.26
N ASN A 124 19.11 4.42 -3.49
CA ASN A 124 18.51 5.05 -4.65
C ASN A 124 18.61 6.59 -4.53
N PRO A 125 19.41 7.27 -5.39
CA PRO A 125 19.66 8.70 -5.23
C PRO A 125 18.45 9.59 -5.60
N ASN A 126 17.44 9.01 -6.24
CA ASN A 126 16.25 9.77 -6.66
C ASN A 126 15.29 10.06 -5.50
N TYR A 127 15.41 9.34 -4.37
CA TYR A 127 14.45 9.40 -3.29
C TYR A 127 15.13 9.61 -1.94
N GLY A 128 14.47 10.38 -1.08
CA GLY A 128 14.70 10.31 0.36
C GLY A 128 14.12 9.01 0.90
N GLU A 129 14.54 8.56 2.08
CA GLU A 129 14.13 7.26 2.58
C GLU A 129 14.10 7.22 4.11
N ASN A 130 13.00 6.71 4.65
CA ASN A 130 12.92 6.29 6.05
C ASN A 130 12.61 4.80 6.10
N LEU A 131 13.25 4.11 7.06
CA LEU A 131 13.06 2.68 7.31
C LEU A 131 12.60 2.46 8.75
N ALA A 132 11.76 1.45 8.96
CA ALA A 132 11.40 0.98 10.29
C ALA A 132 11.28 -0.55 10.29
N MET A 133 11.52 -1.15 11.45
CA MET A 133 11.40 -2.58 11.66
C MET A 133 10.82 -2.87 13.04
N SER A 134 10.03 -3.93 13.13
CA SER A 134 9.58 -4.54 14.37
C SER A 134 9.80 -6.05 14.32
N THR A 135 10.00 -6.68 15.48
CA THR A 135 10.02 -8.15 15.61
C THR A 135 8.64 -8.79 15.48
N GLY A 136 7.57 -7.99 15.51
CA GLY A 136 6.20 -8.42 15.26
C GLY A 136 5.51 -7.56 14.21
N SER A 137 4.19 -7.44 14.34
CA SER A 137 3.41 -6.52 13.51
C SER A 137 3.82 -5.06 13.78
N LEU A 138 3.90 -4.27 12.73
CA LEU A 138 4.08 -2.83 12.79
C LEU A 138 3.12 -2.18 11.80
N SER A 139 2.16 -1.40 12.28
CA SER A 139 1.24 -0.68 11.41
C SER A 139 1.94 0.50 10.73
N PRO A 140 1.41 0.99 9.59
CA PRO A 140 1.88 2.22 8.95
C PRO A 140 1.99 3.40 9.92
N ALA A 141 0.92 3.66 10.69
CA ALA A 141 0.88 4.78 11.62
C ALA A 141 1.92 4.66 12.75
N GLU A 142 2.15 3.45 13.27
CA GLU A 142 3.21 3.22 14.27
C GLU A 142 4.61 3.45 13.68
N ALA A 143 4.86 3.01 12.45
CA ALA A 143 6.14 3.27 11.77
C ALA A 143 6.40 4.77 11.59
N VAL A 144 5.40 5.54 11.15
CA VAL A 144 5.52 7.00 11.04
C VAL A 144 5.71 7.63 12.40
N LYS A 145 5.01 7.13 13.43
CA LYS A 145 5.16 7.63 14.80
C LYS A 145 6.59 7.48 15.31
N LEU A 146 7.24 6.33 15.07
CA LEU A 146 8.65 6.11 15.44
C LEU A 146 9.56 7.20 14.86
N TRP A 147 9.32 7.59 13.61
CA TRP A 147 10.09 8.66 12.95
C TRP A 147 9.74 10.05 13.49
N THR A 148 8.46 10.34 13.71
CA THR A 148 8.04 11.66 14.21
C THR A 148 8.41 11.88 15.67
N ASP A 149 8.49 10.83 16.49
CA ASP A 149 8.89 10.91 17.89
C ASP A 149 10.34 11.42 18.03
N GLU A 150 11.17 11.32 16.97
CA GLU A 150 12.51 11.92 16.95
C GLU A 150 12.51 13.46 16.97
N GLN A 151 11.36 14.11 16.81
CA GLN A 151 11.20 15.55 16.99
C GLN A 151 11.82 16.05 18.29
N GLN A 152 11.71 15.27 19.37
CA GLN A 152 12.28 15.60 20.67
C GLN A 152 13.81 15.75 20.67
N TYR A 153 14.48 15.18 19.67
CA TYR A 153 15.93 15.23 19.49
C TYR A 153 16.37 16.26 18.47
N TYR A 154 15.46 16.91 17.73
CA TYR A 154 15.83 17.92 16.74
C TYR A 154 15.84 19.32 17.35
N ASP A 155 17.00 19.98 17.37
CA ASP A 155 17.08 21.40 17.68
C ASP A 155 17.08 22.22 16.39
N TYR A 156 16.01 22.99 16.20
CA TYR A 156 15.86 23.86 15.04
C TYR A 156 16.96 24.93 15.00
N ASN A 157 17.32 25.57 16.11
CA ASN A 157 18.24 26.71 16.06
C ASN A 157 19.62 26.32 15.54
N SER A 158 20.18 25.22 16.05
CA SER A 158 21.46 24.66 15.58
C SER A 158 21.34 23.86 14.29
N ASN A 159 20.14 23.42 13.89
CA ASN A 159 19.91 22.46 12.81
C ASN A 159 20.67 21.14 13.05
N THR A 160 20.64 20.62 14.28
CA THR A 160 21.33 19.38 14.66
C THR A 160 20.46 18.49 15.54
N CYS A 161 20.83 17.20 15.61
CA CYS A 161 20.24 16.28 16.56
C CYS A 161 20.97 16.37 17.92
N ILE A 162 20.21 16.50 19.01
CA ILE A 162 20.71 16.59 20.38
C ILE A 162 20.15 15.42 21.18
N GLY A 163 21.03 14.60 21.77
CA GLY A 163 20.62 13.52 22.66
C GLY A 163 19.98 12.29 21.98
N GLY A 164 19.99 12.25 20.64
CA GLY A 164 19.43 11.15 19.86
C GLY A 164 19.62 11.35 18.36
N VAL A 165 18.96 10.49 17.58
CA VAL A 165 18.84 10.64 16.13
C VAL A 165 17.60 11.45 15.79
N CYS A 166 17.66 12.21 14.69
CA CYS A 166 16.54 13.02 14.22
C CYS A 166 16.36 13.02 12.70
N GLY A 167 17.14 12.20 12.00
CA GLY A 167 17.15 12.16 10.54
C GLY A 167 15.84 11.67 9.94
N HIS A 168 15.11 10.78 10.63
CA HIS A 168 13.82 10.32 10.14
C HIS A 168 12.76 11.42 10.32
N TYR A 169 12.76 12.11 11.47
CA TYR A 169 11.89 13.27 11.68
C TYR A 169 12.14 14.33 10.61
N THR A 170 13.39 14.76 10.40
CA THR A 170 13.70 15.82 9.43
C THR A 170 13.28 15.43 8.01
N GLN A 171 13.33 14.14 7.64
CA GLN A 171 12.81 13.68 6.35
C GLN A 171 11.27 13.75 6.28
N VAL A 172 10.55 13.34 7.33
CA VAL A 172 9.08 13.43 7.37
C VAL A 172 8.62 14.87 7.14
N VAL A 173 9.27 15.83 7.80
CA VAL A 173 8.92 17.25 7.73
C VAL A 173 9.72 18.05 6.69
N TRP A 174 10.40 17.38 5.75
CA TRP A 174 11.19 18.05 4.74
C TRP A 174 10.32 18.83 3.74
N ALA A 175 10.44 20.16 3.72
CA ALA A 175 9.56 21.05 2.97
C ALA A 175 9.59 20.80 1.46
N ASN A 176 10.75 20.46 0.91
CA ASN A 176 10.91 20.24 -0.52
C ASN A 176 10.42 18.87 -0.99
N SER A 177 10.19 17.91 -0.09
CA SER A 177 9.57 16.63 -0.46
C SER A 177 8.06 16.84 -0.58
N VAL A 178 7.49 16.44 -1.72
CA VAL A 178 6.08 16.68 -2.08
C VAL A 178 5.32 15.40 -2.43
N ARG A 179 6.02 14.34 -2.82
CA ARG A 179 5.46 13.01 -3.06
C ARG A 179 5.95 12.03 -2.01
N LEU A 180 5.05 11.13 -1.60
CA LEU A 180 5.32 10.03 -0.69
C LEU A 180 4.87 8.72 -1.33
N GLY A 181 5.66 7.67 -1.14
CA GLY A 181 5.23 6.32 -1.42
C GLY A 181 5.86 5.36 -0.43
N CYS A 182 5.03 4.51 0.18
CA CYS A 182 5.45 3.63 1.25
C CYS A 182 5.04 2.19 0.98
N ALA A 183 5.72 1.26 1.65
CA ALA A 183 5.36 -0.14 1.65
C ALA A 183 5.78 -0.81 2.96
N SER A 184 5.11 -1.91 3.28
CA SER A 184 5.53 -2.83 4.33
C SER A 184 5.50 -4.27 3.85
N VAL A 185 6.36 -5.10 4.44
CA VAL A 185 6.38 -6.55 4.21
C VAL A 185 6.59 -7.28 5.52
N THR A 186 6.00 -8.47 5.64
CA THR A 186 6.36 -9.42 6.69
C THR A 186 7.67 -10.10 6.33
N CYS A 187 8.64 -10.04 7.23
CA CYS A 187 9.94 -10.67 7.09
C CYS A 187 9.87 -12.16 7.43
N ASN A 188 10.86 -12.94 6.98
CA ASN A 188 10.98 -14.37 7.29
C ASN A 188 11.06 -14.66 8.80
N SER A 189 11.52 -13.69 9.59
CA SER A 189 11.55 -13.75 11.05
C SER A 189 10.16 -13.62 11.71
N GLY A 190 9.11 -13.29 10.94
CA GLY A 190 7.79 -12.92 11.45
C GLY A 190 7.66 -11.43 11.82
N GLY A 191 8.76 -10.68 11.76
CA GLY A 191 8.75 -9.23 11.95
C GLY A 191 8.18 -8.47 10.77
N THR A 192 8.08 -7.15 10.89
CA THR A 192 7.60 -6.25 9.83
C THR A 192 8.72 -5.29 9.46
N PHE A 193 8.98 -5.15 8.16
CA PHE A 193 9.84 -4.10 7.60
C PHE A 193 8.98 -3.07 6.89
N VAL A 194 9.25 -1.79 7.12
CA VAL A 194 8.54 -0.66 6.53
C VAL A 194 9.54 0.29 5.89
N ILE A 195 9.22 0.78 4.70
CA ILE A 195 9.96 1.81 3.98
C ILE A 195 9.01 2.87 3.45
N CYS A 196 9.41 4.13 3.57
CA CYS A 196 8.80 5.25 2.85
C CYS A 196 9.86 5.96 2.01
N ASN A 197 9.58 6.14 0.72
CA ASN A 197 10.35 6.96 -0.18
C ASN A 197 9.71 8.35 -0.37
N TYR A 198 10.56 9.37 -0.44
CA TYR A 198 10.17 10.78 -0.53
C TYR A 198 10.75 11.41 -1.80
N TYR A 199 9.95 12.18 -2.53
CA TYR A 199 10.41 12.88 -3.73
C TYR A 199 9.99 14.35 -3.74
N PRO A 200 10.90 15.29 -4.10
CA PRO A 200 12.36 15.17 -4.11
C PRO A 200 12.97 14.65 -2.78
N PRO A 201 14.22 14.15 -2.79
CA PRO A 201 14.89 13.67 -1.59
C PRO A 201 15.09 14.78 -0.55
N GLY A 202 14.94 14.41 0.72
CA GLY A 202 15.21 15.30 1.84
C GLY A 202 16.61 15.16 2.42
N ASN A 203 16.81 15.73 3.61
CA ASN A 203 18.07 15.66 4.37
C ASN A 203 19.31 16.09 3.58
N VAL A 204 19.16 17.13 2.76
CA VAL A 204 20.29 17.71 2.00
C VAL A 204 21.23 18.44 2.96
N ASN A 205 22.51 18.09 2.92
CA ASN A 205 23.55 18.69 3.77
C ASN A 205 23.54 20.22 3.68
N GLY A 206 23.48 20.88 4.83
CA GLY A 206 23.48 22.34 4.95
C GLY A 206 22.11 23.00 4.73
N GLN A 207 21.07 22.24 4.38
CA GLN A 207 19.70 22.74 4.30
C GLN A 207 18.90 22.40 5.57
N ARG A 208 17.84 23.17 5.80
CA ARG A 208 16.90 22.95 6.90
C ARG A 208 15.65 22.22 6.38
N PRO A 209 15.00 21.41 7.23
CA PRO A 209 13.79 20.71 6.86
C PRO A 209 12.59 21.66 6.67
N TYR A 210 12.55 22.79 7.37
CA TYR A 210 11.52 23.84 7.29
C TYR A 210 12.09 25.20 7.69
#